data_AF-A0A8S0GVB6-F1
#
_entry.id   AF-A0A8S0GVB6-F1
#
_cell.length_a   1.000
_cell.length_b   1.000
_cell.length_c   1.000
_cell.angle_alpha   90.00
_cell.angle_beta   90.00
_cell.angle_gamma   90.00
#
_symmetry.space_group_name_H-M   'P 1'
#
loop_
_entity.id
_entity.type
_entity.pdbx_description
1 polymer ?
#
loop_
_entity_poly.entity_id
_entity_poly.type
_entity_poly.pdbx_seq_one_letter_code
_entity_poly.pdbx_strand_id
1 'polypeptide(L)'
;MSQPHLMNFDLYLQQLGYPQAPAPTLETLRELQWRHVCRFAFESLSTLLRVPVPIDLASVERKILHEGRGGYCYELNQAFLVLLQHLGFDARASPGGW
;
A
#
# COMPACT_ATOMS: atom_id res chain seq x y z
N MET A 1 -3.44 16.38 18.12
CA MET A 1 -2.40 16.37 17.06
C MET A 1 -1.88 14.95 16.99
N SER A 2 -2.53 14.09 16.20
CA SER A 2 -2.18 12.68 16.11
C SER A 2 -0.86 12.55 15.35
N GLN A 3 0.14 12.01 16.02
CA GLN A 3 1.41 11.61 15.42
C GLN A 3 1.10 10.74 14.19
N PRO A 4 1.76 10.95 13.02
CA PRO A 4 1.61 10.04 11.91
C PRO A 4 2.19 8.70 12.35
N HIS A 5 1.34 7.71 12.56
CA HIS A 5 1.80 6.33 12.60
C HIS A 5 2.43 6.05 11.24
N LEU A 6 3.75 5.87 11.22
CA LEU A 6 4.47 5.42 10.03
C LEU A 6 4.06 3.97 9.80
N MET A 7 3.66 3.67 8.56
CA MET A 7 3.37 2.31 8.12
C MET A 7 4.54 1.38 8.43
N ASN A 8 4.29 0.13 8.84
CA ASN A 8 5.34 -0.86 9.04
C ASN A 8 5.93 -1.32 7.69
N PHE A 9 6.94 -0.58 7.21
CA PHE A 9 7.60 -0.83 5.94
C PHE A 9 8.35 -2.15 5.89
N ASP A 10 8.93 -2.59 7.01
CA ASP A 10 9.64 -3.87 7.09
C ASP A 10 8.67 -5.03 6.85
N LEU A 11 7.50 -5.02 7.49
CA LEU A 11 6.45 -6.01 7.27
C LEU A 11 5.93 -5.97 5.83
N TYR A 12 5.75 -4.76 5.28
CA TYR A 12 5.28 -4.59 3.90
C TYR A 12 6.30 -5.18 2.91
N LEU A 13 7.56 -4.81 3.02
CA LEU A 13 8.65 -5.35 2.18
C LEU A 13 8.77 -6.86 2.35
N GLN A 14 8.68 -7.38 3.58
CA GLN A 14 8.67 -8.82 3.84
C GLN A 14 7.51 -9.53 3.12
N GLN A 15 6.29 -8.98 3.16
CA GLN A 15 5.15 -9.55 2.44
C GLN A 15 5.31 -9.47 0.92
N LEU A 16 6.08 -8.51 0.41
CA LEU A 16 6.50 -8.42 -0.98
C LEU A 16 7.77 -9.24 -1.28
N GLY A 17 8.28 -10.04 -0.35
CA GLY A 17 9.46 -10.88 -0.56
C GLY A 17 10.77 -10.11 -0.72
N TYR A 18 10.87 -8.94 -0.10
CA TYR A 18 12.10 -8.15 0.00
C TYR A 18 12.69 -8.30 1.41
N PRO A 19 13.88 -8.91 1.56
CA PRO A 19 14.54 -9.02 2.86
C PRO A 19 15.14 -7.69 3.35
N GLN A 20 15.36 -6.75 2.43
CA GLN A 20 15.85 -5.40 2.70
C GLN A 20 15.27 -4.42 1.68
N ALA A 21 15.26 -3.13 2.02
CA ALA A 21 14.80 -2.07 1.12
C ALA A 21 15.64 -2.05 -0.19
N PRO A 22 15.01 -2.22 -1.37
CA PRO A 22 15.71 -2.12 -2.65
C PRO A 22 15.98 -0.66 -3.04
N ALA A 23 16.95 -0.45 -3.94
CA ALA A 23 17.24 0.88 -4.48
C ALA A 23 16.10 1.40 -5.38
N PRO A 24 15.82 2.72 -5.42
CA PRO A 24 14.71 3.28 -6.17
C PRO A 24 15.01 3.41 -7.68
N THR A 25 15.04 2.27 -8.38
CA THR A 25 15.23 2.20 -9.84
C THR A 25 13.95 1.83 -10.57
N LEU A 26 13.93 1.99 -11.89
CA LEU A 26 12.80 1.59 -12.73
C LEU A 26 12.53 0.08 -12.65
N GLU A 27 13.58 -0.73 -12.57
CA GLU A 27 13.51 -2.18 -12.41
C GLU A 27 12.85 -2.52 -11.06
N THR A 28 13.31 -1.89 -9.97
CA THR A 28 12.68 -2.04 -8.65
C THR A 28 11.22 -1.63 -8.66
N LEU A 29 10.87 -0.51 -9.31
CA LEU A 29 9.49 -0.04 -9.38
C LEU A 29 8.56 -1.05 -10.09
N ARG A 30 9.01 -1.61 -11.22
CA ARG A 30 8.25 -2.62 -11.97
C ARG A 30 8.02 -3.87 -11.13
N GLU A 31 9.06 -4.35 -10.49
CA GLU A 31 8.98 -5.55 -9.65
C GLU A 31 8.10 -5.30 -8.41
N LEU A 32 8.24 -4.15 -7.74
CA LEU A 32 7.39 -3.77 -6.61
C LEU A 32 5.92 -3.71 -7.00
N GLN A 33 5.60 -3.07 -8.14
CA GLN A 33 4.25 -3.00 -8.65
C GLN A 33 3.69 -4.41 -8.90
N TRP A 34 4.43 -5.25 -9.63
CA TRP A 34 4.04 -6.62 -9.94
C TRP A 34 3.77 -7.43 -8.66
N ARG A 35 4.70 -7.42 -7.70
CA ARG A 35 4.52 -8.13 -6.44
C ARG A 35 3.36 -7.58 -5.61
N HIS A 36 3.16 -6.28 -5.60
CA HIS A 36 2.04 -5.66 -4.88
C HIS A 36 0.70 -6.15 -5.41
N VAL A 37 0.48 -6.11 -6.74
CA VAL A 37 -0.79 -6.56 -7.33
C VAL A 37 -0.99 -8.07 -7.22
N CYS A 38 0.09 -8.87 -7.20
CA CYS A 38 0.00 -10.31 -6.96
C CYS A 38 -0.26 -10.65 -5.48
N ARG A 39 0.25 -9.84 -4.54
CA ARG A 39 0.16 -10.11 -3.10
C ARG A 39 -1.15 -9.64 -2.48
N PHE A 40 -1.67 -8.50 -2.94
CA PHE A 40 -2.85 -7.84 -2.37
C PHE A 40 -3.97 -7.79 -3.40
N ALA A 41 -5.06 -8.52 -3.10
CA ALA A 41 -6.20 -8.59 -3.99
C ALA A 41 -6.93 -7.25 -4.09
N PHE A 42 -7.37 -6.90 -5.29
CA PHE A 42 -8.36 -5.84 -5.47
C PHE A 42 -9.74 -6.36 -5.04
N GLU A 43 -10.36 -5.71 -4.06
CA GLU A 43 -11.66 -6.16 -3.50
C GLU A 43 -12.52 -4.99 -3.00
N SER A 44 -13.84 -5.19 -3.00
CA SER A 44 -14.84 -4.22 -2.54
C SER A 44 -15.83 -4.82 -1.52
N LEU A 45 -15.44 -5.89 -0.82
CA LEU A 45 -16.25 -6.62 0.15
C LEU A 45 -16.72 -5.73 1.30
N SER A 46 -15.85 -4.87 1.86
CA SER A 46 -16.27 -3.95 2.91
C SER A 46 -17.37 -3.00 2.42
N THR A 47 -17.26 -2.50 1.19
CA THR A 47 -18.28 -1.66 0.55
C THR A 47 -19.58 -2.44 0.33
N LEU A 48 -19.48 -3.67 -0.18
CA LEU A 48 -20.64 -4.55 -0.39
C LEU A 48 -21.38 -4.84 0.92
N LEU A 49 -20.65 -5.10 1.99
CA LEU A 49 -21.18 -5.37 3.33
C LEU A 49 -21.60 -4.10 4.08
N ARG A 50 -21.49 -2.91 3.46
CA ARG A 50 -21.78 -1.61 4.08
C ARG A 50 -21.02 -1.36 5.38
N VAL A 51 -19.82 -1.93 5.49
CA VAL A 51 -18.88 -1.69 6.58
C VAL A 51 -18.07 -0.44 6.24
N PRO A 52 -17.79 0.46 7.20
CA PRO A 52 -16.93 1.62 6.96
C PRO A 52 -15.58 1.22 6.35
N VAL A 53 -15.13 2.01 5.36
CA VAL A 53 -13.83 1.84 4.69
C VAL A 53 -12.95 3.04 5.00
N PRO A 54 -12.36 3.10 6.21
CA PRO A 54 -11.42 4.16 6.56
C PRO A 54 -10.16 4.06 5.70
N ILE A 55 -9.81 5.17 5.04
CA ILE A 55 -8.65 5.27 4.13
C ILE A 55 -7.44 5.95 4.79
N ASP A 56 -7.48 6.18 6.11
CA ASP A 56 -6.30 6.63 6.84
C ASP A 56 -5.24 5.52 6.88
N LEU A 57 -3.97 5.91 6.93
CA LEU A 57 -2.85 4.98 6.76
C LEU A 57 -2.84 3.85 7.80
N ALA A 58 -3.20 4.14 9.05
CA ALA A 58 -3.21 3.13 10.12
C ALA A 58 -4.32 2.08 9.89
N SER A 59 -5.49 2.52 9.45
CA SER A 59 -6.57 1.60 9.07
C SER A 59 -6.21 0.73 7.87
N VAL A 60 -5.61 1.33 6.84
CA VAL A 60 -5.16 0.64 5.63
C VAL A 60 -4.09 -0.40 5.96
N GLU A 61 -3.09 -0.03 6.75
CA GLU A 61 -2.04 -0.94 7.23
C GLU A 61 -2.61 -2.14 7.97
N ARG A 62 -3.47 -1.91 8.97
CA ARG A 62 -4.11 -3.01 9.72
C ARG A 62 -4.84 -3.97 8.78
N LYS A 63 -5.67 -3.43 7.88
CA LYS A 63 -6.47 -4.24 6.96
C LYS A 63 -5.60 -5.07 6.02
N ILE A 64 -4.61 -4.44 5.39
CA ILE A 64 -3.83 -5.06 4.31
C ILE A 64 -2.70 -5.92 4.87
N LEU A 65 -1.89 -5.38 5.77
CA LEU A 65 -0.70 -6.07 6.26
C LEU A 65 -1.00 -7.06 7.37
N HIS A 66 -1.91 -6.73 8.30
CA HIS A 66 -2.17 -7.56 9.48
C HIS A 66 -3.35 -8.52 9.31
N GLU A 67 -4.45 -8.09 8.71
CA GLU A 67 -5.63 -8.95 8.46
C GLU A 67 -5.52 -9.77 7.18
N GLY A 68 -4.52 -9.49 6.33
CA GLY A 68 -4.30 -10.19 5.07
C GLY A 68 -5.42 -9.97 4.03
N ARG A 69 -6.18 -8.89 4.18
CA ARG A 69 -7.26 -8.52 3.25
C ARG A 69 -6.73 -7.70 2.09
N GLY A 70 -7.53 -7.63 1.03
CA GLY A 70 -7.32 -6.72 -0.09
C GLY A 70 -7.83 -5.31 0.16
N GLY A 71 -7.98 -4.55 -0.91
CA GLY A 71 -8.72 -3.28 -0.90
C GLY A 71 -9.06 -2.78 -2.30
N TYR A 72 -9.82 -1.70 -2.35
CA TYR A 72 -10.03 -0.94 -3.58
C TYR A 72 -8.91 0.09 -3.83
N CYS A 73 -9.03 0.86 -4.90
CA CYS A 73 -7.94 1.72 -5.40
C CYS A 73 -7.42 2.73 -4.36
N TYR A 74 -8.28 3.30 -3.52
CA TYR A 74 -7.85 4.26 -2.50
C TYR A 74 -6.99 3.61 -1.41
N GLU A 75 -7.29 2.37 -0.99
CA GLU A 75 -6.51 1.68 0.04
C GLU A 75 -5.17 1.19 -0.53
N LEU A 76 -5.21 0.48 -1.65
CA LEU A 76 -4.02 -0.13 -2.25
C LEU A 76 -3.03 0.91 -2.76
N ASN A 77 -3.51 1.94 -3.49
CA ASN A 77 -2.62 2.97 -4.02
C ASN A 77 -2.07 3.88 -2.92
N GLN A 78 -2.82 4.13 -1.85
CA GLN A 78 -2.32 4.91 -0.72
C GLN A 78 -1.19 4.16 0.00
N ALA A 79 -1.38 2.87 0.29
CA ALA A 79 -0.32 2.02 0.84
C ALA A 79 0.92 2.01 -0.07
N PHE A 80 0.72 1.79 -1.38
CA PHE A 80 1.81 1.73 -2.34
C PHE A 80 2.54 3.07 -2.49
N LEU A 81 1.83 4.20 -2.53
CA LEU A 81 2.41 5.54 -2.59
C LEU A 81 3.35 5.80 -1.40
N VAL A 82 2.92 5.47 -0.18
CA VAL A 82 3.73 5.70 1.02
C VAL A 82 4.97 4.79 1.03
N LEU A 83 4.85 3.54 0.53
CA LEU A 83 6.01 2.66 0.33
C LEU A 83 7.01 3.24 -0.68
N LEU A 84 6.54 3.75 -1.83
CA LEU A 84 7.40 4.35 -2.84
C LEU A 84 8.16 5.56 -2.28
N GLN A 85 7.46 6.44 -1.56
CA GLN A 85 8.07 7.60 -0.92
C GLN A 85 9.12 7.20 0.13
N HIS A 86 8.83 6.16 0.93
CA HIS A 86 9.78 5.62 1.90
C HIS A 86 11.06 5.08 1.24
N LEU A 87 10.93 4.42 0.08
CA LEU A 87 12.06 3.90 -0.70
C LEU A 87 12.83 4.99 -1.46
N GLY A 88 12.38 6.25 -1.42
CA GLY A 88 13.06 7.38 -2.04
C GLY A 88 12.65 7.68 -3.48
N PHE A 89 11.52 7.15 -3.96
CA PHE A 89 10.94 7.57 -5.24
C PHE A 89 10.25 8.95 -5.10
N ASP A 90 10.39 9.83 -6.10
CA ASP A 90 9.52 11.03 -6.22
C ASP A 90 8.15 10.60 -6.77
N ALA A 91 7.29 10.12 -5.87
CA ALA A 91 5.94 9.66 -6.17
C ALA A 91 4.89 10.61 -5.59
N ARG A 92 3.84 10.90 -6.37
CA ARG A 92 2.74 11.79 -6.00
C ARG A 92 1.40 11.16 -6.34
N ALA A 93 0.40 11.44 -5.50
CA ALA A 93 -0.97 11.05 -5.80
C ALA A 93 -1.51 11.86 -7.00
N SER A 94 -2.21 11.19 -7.91
CA SER A 94 -2.93 11.83 -8.99
C SER A 94 -4.42 11.47 -8.89
N PRO A 95 -5.34 12.44 -8.82
CA PRO A 95 -6.77 12.16 -8.93
C PRO A 95 -7.06 11.63 -10.34
N GLY A 96 -7.83 10.53 -10.42
CA GLY A 96 -8.23 9.95 -11.69
C GLY A 96 -9.17 10.91 -12.44
N GLY A 97 -8.69 11.53 -13.51
CA GLY A 97 -9.42 12.53 -14.28
C GLY A 97 -8.42 13.46 -14.92
N TRP A 98 -7.99 13.12 -16.14
CA TRP A 98 -7.21 14.02 -16.99
C TRP A 98 -8.09 15.18 -17.45
#